data_AF-A0A351WUF8-F1
#
_entry.id   AF-A0A351WUF8-F1
#
_cell.length_a   1.000
_cell.length_b   1.000
_cell.length_c   1.000
_cell.angle_alpha   90.00
_cell.angle_beta   90.00
_cell.angle_gamma   90.00
#
_symmetry.space_group_name_H-M   'P 1'
#
loop_
_entity.id
_entity.type
_entity.pdbx_description
1 polymer ?
#
loop_
_entity_poly.entity_id
_entity_poly.type
_entity_poly.pdbx_seq_one_letter_code
_entity_poly.pdbx_strand_id
1 'polypeptide(L)'
;MRIGKKDWIFIGIIAAVFLIFYLISGEEKTKKVPLDDNHKPSYELFKKTGSKMEADKGCPACHNLQPGGVPFPDKHPVKPKDGPMRCLFCHKLRLAGV
;
A
#
# COMPACT_ATOMS: atom_id res chain seq x y z
N MET A 1 28.58 -25.74 -12.28
CA MET A 1 27.44 -26.42 -11.63
C MET A 1 26.60 -27.10 -12.69
N ARG A 2 26.28 -28.40 -12.54
CA ARG A 2 25.36 -29.12 -13.44
C ARG A 2 23.98 -29.12 -12.79
N ILE A 3 23.01 -28.48 -13.44
CA ILE A 3 21.61 -28.48 -13.01
C ILE A 3 21.08 -29.91 -13.17
N GLY A 4 20.71 -30.55 -12.05
CA GLY A 4 20.16 -31.90 -12.02
C GLY A 4 18.65 -31.93 -12.22
N LYS A 5 18.07 -33.14 -12.30
CA LYS A 5 16.61 -33.31 -12.42
C LYS A 5 15.83 -32.69 -11.25
N LYS A 6 16.37 -32.74 -10.03
CA LYS A 6 15.77 -32.14 -8.84
C LYS A 6 15.71 -30.61 -8.93
N ASP A 7 16.75 -30.00 -9.49
CA ASP A 7 16.82 -28.55 -9.68
C ASP A 7 15.79 -28.08 -10.71
N TRP A 8 15.58 -28.84 -11.79
CA TRP A 8 14.53 -28.58 -12.77
C TRP A 8 13.12 -28.66 -12.18
N ILE A 9 12.86 -29.63 -11.30
CA ILE A 9 11.59 -29.74 -10.60
C ILE A 9 11.38 -28.52 -9.70
N PHE A 10 12.41 -28.12 -8.95
CA PHE A 10 12.34 -26.94 -8.08
C PHE A 10 12.06 -25.65 -8.87
N ILE A 11 12.77 -25.43 -9.98
CA ILE A 11 12.54 -24.29 -10.88
C ILE A 11 11.11 -24.32 -11.42
N GLY A 12 10.61 -25.48 -11.83
CA GLY A 12 9.24 -25.64 -12.31
C GLY A 12 8.19 -25.24 -11.26
N ILE A 13 8.38 -25.64 -10.01
CA ILE A 13 7.49 -25.26 -8.90
C ILE A 13 7.53 -23.75 -8.66
N ILE A 14 8.71 -23.15 -8.61
CA ILE A 14 8.87 -21.70 -8.42
C ILE A 14 8.19 -20.93 -9.56
N ALA A 15 8.41 -21.35 -10.81
CA ALA A 15 7.77 -20.74 -11.97
C ALA A 15 6.23 -20.86 -11.91
N ALA A 16 5.71 -22.02 -11.49
CA ALA A 16 4.27 -22.22 -11.34
C ALA A 16 3.67 -21.30 -10.25
N VAL A 17 4.34 -21.18 -9.10
CA VAL A 17 3.90 -20.27 -8.02
C VAL A 17 3.92 -18.81 -8.50
N PHE A 18 5.00 -18.37 -9.16
CA PHE A 18 5.07 -17.02 -9.73
C PHE A 18 3.96 -16.77 -10.75
N LEU A 19 3.69 -17.72 -11.65
CA LEU A 19 2.65 -17.61 -12.65
C LEU A 19 1.26 -17.46 -12.00
N ILE A 20 0.96 -18.27 -10.97
CA ILE A 20 -0.30 -18.16 -10.23
C ILE A 20 -0.44 -16.77 -9.61
N PHE A 21 0.57 -16.30 -8.87
CA PHE A 21 0.54 -14.97 -8.24
C PHE A 21 0.39 -13.85 -9.27
N TYR A 22 1.07 -13.96 -10.41
CA TYR A 22 0.96 -12.99 -11.50
C TYR A 22 -0.48 -12.92 -12.02
N LEU A 23 -1.08 -14.08 -12.32
CA LEU A 23 -2.44 -14.17 -12.85
C LEU A 23 -3.51 -13.65 -11.88
N ILE A 24 -3.32 -13.79 -10.56
CA ILE A 24 -4.29 -13.34 -9.55
C ILE A 24 -4.05 -11.91 -9.05
N SER A 25 -2.88 -11.32 -9.29
CA SER A 25 -2.50 -10.02 -8.69
C SER A 25 -3.40 -8.87 -9.13
N GLY A 26 -3.91 -8.90 -10.36
CA GLY A 26 -4.88 -7.93 -10.88
C GLY A 26 -4.42 -6.48 -10.85
N GLU A 27 -5.32 -5.56 -11.23
CA GLU A 27 -5.07 -4.13 -11.15
C GLU A 27 -5.27 -3.58 -9.72
N GLU A 28 -4.57 -2.49 -9.40
CA GLU A 28 -4.71 -1.78 -8.13
C GLU A 28 -6.13 -1.19 -8.00
N LYS A 29 -6.91 -1.72 -7.06
CA LYS A 29 -8.32 -1.31 -6.85
C LYS A 29 -8.49 -0.11 -5.92
N THR A 30 -7.42 0.31 -5.25
CA THR A 30 -7.43 1.36 -4.24
C THR A 30 -7.26 2.73 -4.88
N LYS A 31 -7.90 3.75 -4.30
CA LYS A 31 -7.74 5.13 -4.77
C LYS A 31 -6.39 5.68 -4.33
N LYS A 32 -5.66 6.35 -5.24
CA LYS A 32 -4.45 7.11 -4.91
C LYS A 32 -4.80 8.35 -4.09
N VAL A 33 -3.87 8.81 -3.26
CA VAL A 33 -4.04 10.07 -2.51
C VAL A 33 -4.14 11.24 -3.50
N PRO A 34 -5.12 12.14 -3.37
CA PRO A 34 -5.22 13.34 -4.21
C PRO A 34 -3.96 14.19 -4.13
N LEU A 35 -3.60 14.87 -5.22
CA LEU A 35 -2.54 15.89 -5.20
C LEU A 35 -3.21 17.27 -5.18
N ASP A 36 -3.68 17.67 -4.00
CA ASP A 36 -4.37 18.93 -3.75
C ASP A 36 -3.81 19.61 -2.49
N ASP A 37 -4.29 20.81 -2.17
CA ASP A 37 -3.78 21.60 -1.05
C ASP A 37 -3.93 20.91 0.31
N ASN A 38 -4.94 20.07 0.49
CA ASN A 38 -5.16 19.33 1.74
C ASN A 38 -4.17 18.18 1.91
N HIS A 39 -3.69 17.60 0.80
CA HIS A 39 -2.82 16.42 0.81
C HIS A 39 -1.36 16.74 0.52
N LYS A 40 -1.03 17.92 -0.02
CA LYS A 40 0.34 18.42 -0.27
C LYS A 40 1.30 18.18 0.91
N PRO A 41 0.93 18.45 2.18
CA PRO A 41 1.83 18.21 3.30
C PRO A 41 2.31 16.75 3.41
N SER A 42 1.45 15.78 3.08
CA SER A 42 1.81 14.36 3.09
C SER A 42 2.81 14.00 1.99
N TYR A 43 2.67 14.63 0.81
CA TYR A 43 3.62 14.47 -0.30
C TYR A 43 4.98 15.05 0.05
N GLU A 44 5.03 16.26 0.60
CA GLU A 44 6.28 16.91 0.99
C GLU A 44 6.98 16.16 2.14
N LEU A 45 6.22 15.69 3.13
CA LEU A 45 6.76 14.89 4.23
C LEU A 45 7.36 13.58 3.72
N PHE A 46 6.67 12.89 2.80
CA PHE A 46 7.21 11.69 2.16
C PHE A 46 8.46 11.99 1.33
N LYS A 47 8.46 13.07 0.54
CA LYS A 47 9.61 13.49 -0.27
C LYS A 47 10.84 13.80 0.60
N LYS A 48 10.62 14.41 1.77
CA LYS A 48 11.71 14.75 2.72
C LYS A 48 12.24 13.54 3.49
N THR A 49 11.37 12.62 3.91
CA THR A 49 11.73 11.55 4.87
C THR A 49 11.89 10.17 4.22
N GLY A 50 11.32 9.96 3.04
CA GLY A 50 11.15 8.64 2.44
C GLY A 50 10.19 7.70 3.21
N SER A 51 9.62 8.14 4.32
CA SER A 51 8.84 7.30 5.22
C SER A 51 7.35 7.47 5.01
N LYS A 52 6.71 6.42 4.48
CA LYS A 52 5.24 6.34 4.39
C LYS A 52 4.59 6.36 5.77
N MET A 53 5.23 5.73 6.77
CA MET A 53 4.71 5.67 8.13
C MET A 53 4.70 7.03 8.82
N GLU A 54 5.67 7.90 8.54
CA GLU A 54 5.65 9.26 9.07
C GLU A 54 4.53 10.08 8.44
N ALA A 55 4.32 9.95 7.12
CA ALA A 55 3.21 10.61 6.44
C ALA A 55 1.83 10.07 6.89
N ASP A 56 1.71 8.77 7.18
CA ASP A 56 0.49 8.12 7.65
C ASP A 56 -0.02 8.69 8.99
N LYS A 57 0.86 9.21 9.85
CA LYS A 57 0.50 9.76 11.17
C LYS A 57 -0.44 10.98 11.06
N GLY A 58 -0.36 11.74 9.97
CA GLY A 58 -1.20 12.93 9.76
C GLY A 58 -2.62 12.61 9.29
N CYS A 59 -2.83 11.46 8.65
CA CYS A 59 -4.11 11.13 8.02
C CYS A 59 -5.30 11.09 9.01
N PRO A 60 -5.19 10.52 10.23
CA PRO A 60 -6.30 10.43 11.17
C PRO A 60 -6.80 11.77 11.72
N ALA A 61 -6.06 12.87 11.52
CA ALA A 61 -6.51 14.20 11.91
C ALA A 61 -7.82 14.59 11.21
N CYS A 62 -7.98 14.19 9.94
CA CYS A 62 -9.21 14.41 9.18
C CYS A 62 -9.94 13.11 8.89
N HIS A 63 -9.24 12.02 8.55
CA HIS A 63 -9.87 10.74 8.22
C HIS A 63 -10.14 9.89 9.47
N ASN A 64 -11.32 10.08 10.05
CA ASN A 64 -11.74 9.41 11.28
C ASN A 64 -13.27 9.33 11.37
N LEU A 65 -13.77 8.70 12.43
CA LEU A 65 -15.21 8.51 12.68
C LEU A 65 -15.81 9.56 13.63
N GLN A 66 -15.06 10.59 14.01
CA GLN A 66 -15.54 11.64 14.92
C GLN A 66 -16.41 12.66 14.18
N PRO A 67 -17.31 13.38 14.87
CA PRO A 67 -18.10 14.45 14.28
C PRO A 67 -17.19 15.52 13.62
N GLY A 68 -17.44 15.83 12.34
CA GLY A 68 -16.61 16.75 11.55
C GLY A 68 -15.40 16.10 10.85
N GLY A 69 -15.16 14.81 11.08
CA GLY A 69 -14.18 14.02 10.32
C GLY A 69 -14.71 13.54 8.97
N VAL A 70 -13.79 13.01 8.15
CA VAL A 70 -14.08 12.31 6.90
C VAL A 70 -14.19 10.81 7.19
N PRO A 71 -15.40 10.24 7.25
CA PRO A 71 -15.60 8.86 7.62
C PRO A 71 -15.08 7.89 6.55
N PHE A 72 -14.67 6.71 6.99
CA PHE A 72 -14.34 5.62 6.09
C PHE A 72 -15.62 4.92 5.59
N PRO A 73 -15.63 4.38 4.36
CA PRO A 73 -16.71 3.51 3.90
C PRO A 73 -16.87 2.26 4.81
N ASP A 74 -18.08 1.70 4.86
CA ASP A 74 -18.42 0.57 5.75
C ASP A 74 -17.51 -0.66 5.63
N LYS A 75 -16.96 -0.90 4.43
CA LYS A 75 -16.07 -2.04 4.14
C LYS A 75 -14.58 -1.66 4.13
N HIS A 76 -14.23 -0.45 4.56
CA HIS A 76 -12.84 -0.06 4.68
C HIS A 76 -12.17 -0.93 5.76
N PRO A 77 -10.98 -1.50 5.51
CA PRO A 77 -10.25 -2.20 6.56
C PRO A 77 -9.90 -1.19 7.65
N VAL A 78 -10.61 -1.26 8.78
CA VAL A 78 -10.41 -0.30 9.87
C VAL A 78 -9.32 -0.82 10.81
N LYS A 79 -8.41 0.10 11.16
CA LYS A 79 -7.35 0.09 12.17
C LYS A 79 -7.00 -1.26 12.84
N PRO A 80 -5.74 -1.74 12.73
CA PRO A 80 -5.22 -2.78 13.61
C PRO A 80 -5.37 -2.34 15.08
N LYS A 81 -5.83 -3.23 15.98
CA LYS A 81 -5.93 -2.94 17.43
C LYS A 81 -4.62 -2.36 17.99
N ASP A 82 -3.47 -2.77 17.44
CA ASP A 82 -2.13 -2.41 17.92
C ASP A 82 -1.21 -1.90 16.78
N GLY A 83 -1.55 -0.77 16.15
CA GLY A 83 -0.63 -0.11 15.21
C GLY A 83 -1.18 1.12 14.48
N PRO A 84 -0.31 1.95 13.86
CA PRO A 84 -0.76 3.04 13.01
C PRO A 84 -1.49 2.48 11.78
N MET A 85 -2.55 3.17 11.33
CA MET A 85 -3.16 2.84 10.06
C MET A 85 -2.15 3.10 8.94
N ARG A 86 -1.79 2.04 8.20
CA ARG A 86 -0.87 2.12 7.07
C ARG A 86 -1.58 2.62 5.82
N CYS A 87 -2.09 3.85 5.87
CA CYS A 87 -2.93 4.43 4.81
C CYS A 87 -2.23 4.35 3.46
N LEU A 88 -0.96 4.76 3.39
CA LEU A 88 -0.11 4.80 2.19
C LEU A 88 0.40 3.42 1.73
N PHE A 89 0.06 2.34 2.44
CA PHE A 89 0.27 0.97 1.92
C PHE A 89 -0.72 0.66 0.80
N CYS A 90 -2.00 1.01 1.02
CA CYS A 90 -3.08 0.81 0.05
C CYS A 90 -3.33 2.05 -0.81
N HIS A 91 -3.31 3.24 -0.22
CA HIS A 91 -3.56 4.51 -0.91
C HIS A 91 -2.24 5.16 -1.32
N LYS A 92 -1.67 4.71 -2.45
CA LYS A 92 -0.36 5.21 -2.90
C LYS A 92 -0.42 6.71 -3.22
N LEU A 93 0.68 7.41 -2.96
CA LEU A 93 0.90 8.76 -3.50
C LEU A 93 1.05 8.67 -5.02
N ARG A 94 0.55 9.66 -5.76
CA ARG A 94 0.67 9.71 -7.23
C ARG A 94 2.11 9.75 -7.71
N LEU A 95 3.00 10.34 -6.91
CA LEU A 95 4.42 10.48 -7.18
C LEU A 95 5.25 9.26 -6.74
N ALA A 96 4.65 8.23 -6.12
CA ALA A 96 5.36 7.03 -5.66
C ALA A 96 5.69 6.03 -6.80
N GLY A 97 5.87 6.53 -8.02
CA GLY A 97 6.25 5.79 -9.23
C GLY A 97 7.31 6.52 -10.05
N VAL A 98 8.01 7.47 -9.43
CA VAL A 98 9.37 7.90 -9.83
C VAL A 98 10.33 7.27 -8.83
#